data_AF-A0A966VE15-F1
#
_entry.id   AF-A0A966VE15-F1
#
_cell.length_a   1.000
_cell.length_b   1.000
_cell.length_c   1.000
_cell.angle_alpha   90.00
_cell.angle_beta   90.00
_cell.angle_gamma   90.00
#
_symmetry.space_group_name_H-M   'P 1'
#
loop_
_entity.id
_entity.type
_entity.pdbx_description
1 polymer ?
#
loop_
_entity_poly.entity_id
_entity_poly.type
_entity_poly.pdbx_seq_one_letter_code
_entity_poly.pdbx_strand_id
1 'polypeptide(L)'
;MTKHSKATTEALEGLHGAIAKALADKIANGEATAADLAVARQFLKDNGIDAIPRKGTGLGDLVDSLPFPDADGVADEDRKLN
;
A
#
# COMPACT_ATOMS: atom_id res chain seq x y z
N MET A 1 -35.42 1.55 20.77
CA MET A 1 -33.97 1.80 20.61
C MET A 1 -33.35 0.58 19.97
N THR A 2 -33.05 0.65 18.68
CA THR A 2 -32.50 -0.47 17.90
C THR A 2 -31.03 -0.64 18.29
N LYS A 3 -30.69 -1.73 18.96
CA LYS A 3 -29.32 -2.02 19.41
C LYS A 3 -28.50 -2.43 18.18
N HIS A 4 -27.68 -1.53 17.64
CA HIS A 4 -26.72 -1.89 16.60
C HIS A 4 -25.61 -2.75 17.23
N SER A 5 -25.67 -4.07 17.03
CA SER A 5 -24.55 -4.95 17.33
C SER A 5 -23.43 -4.66 16.34
N LYS A 6 -22.19 -4.54 16.83
CA LYS A 6 -21.02 -4.53 15.95
C LYS A 6 -20.92 -5.87 15.23
N ALA A 7 -20.39 -5.87 14.00
CA ALA A 7 -20.07 -7.09 13.28
C ALA A 7 -19.03 -7.91 14.06
N THR A 8 -19.08 -9.24 13.93
CA THR A 8 -18.06 -10.14 14.50
C THR A 8 -16.76 -10.03 13.72
N THR A 9 -15.63 -10.35 14.37
CA THR A 9 -14.32 -10.39 13.71
C THR A 9 -14.32 -11.35 12.51
N GLU A 10 -14.91 -12.54 12.67
CA GLU A 10 -15.05 -13.54 11.60
C GLU A 10 -15.78 -12.98 10.36
N ALA A 11 -16.85 -12.20 10.57
CA ALA A 11 -17.58 -11.59 9.46
C ALA A 11 -16.73 -10.55 8.71
N LEU A 12 -15.88 -9.81 9.44
CA LEU A 12 -14.97 -8.83 8.85
C LEU A 12 -13.81 -9.50 8.10
N GLU A 13 -13.26 -10.59 8.63
CA GLU A 13 -12.22 -11.41 7.98
C GLU A 13 -12.75 -12.03 6.69
N GLY A 14 -13.96 -12.60 6.73
CA GLY A 14 -14.61 -13.16 5.54
C GLY A 14 -14.84 -12.09 4.46
N LEU A 15 -15.28 -10.90 4.86
CA LEU A 15 -15.45 -9.78 3.94
C LEU A 15 -14.12 -9.32 3.34
N HIS A 16 -13.06 -9.21 4.15
CA HIS A 16 -11.72 -8.86 3.69
C HIS A 16 -11.23 -9.85 2.63
N GLY A 17 -11.35 -11.16 2.90
CA GLY A 17 -10.94 -12.21 1.96
C GLY A 17 -11.72 -12.16 0.64
N ALA A 18 -13.03 -11.94 0.72
CA ALA A 18 -13.89 -11.82 -0.47
C ALA A 18 -13.52 -10.62 -1.34
N ILE A 19 -13.25 -9.46 -0.73
CA ILE A 19 -12.82 -8.24 -1.46
C ILE A 19 -11.47 -8.47 -2.13
N ALA A 20 -10.50 -9.03 -1.40
CA ALA A 20 -9.17 -9.33 -1.94
C ALA A 20 -9.26 -10.27 -3.15
N LYS A 21 -10.04 -11.36 -3.04
CA LYS A 21 -10.25 -12.31 -4.14
C LYS A 21 -10.92 -11.68 -5.35
N ALA A 22 -11.99 -10.92 -5.15
CA ALA A 22 -12.74 -10.31 -6.25
C ALA A 22 -11.87 -9.31 -7.04
N LEU A 23 -11.07 -8.49 -6.35
CA LEU A 23 -10.14 -7.56 -7.00
C LEU A 23 -9.04 -8.31 -7.74
N ALA A 24 -8.46 -9.36 -7.14
CA ALA A 24 -7.42 -10.17 -7.77
C ALA A 24 -7.93 -10.88 -9.04
N ASP A 25 -9.10 -11.51 -8.99
CA ASP A 25 -9.70 -12.21 -10.13
C ASP A 25 -9.96 -11.23 -11.29
N LYS A 26 -10.52 -10.05 -11.02
CA LYS A 26 -10.72 -8.99 -12.04
C LYS A 26 -9.42 -8.54 -12.70
N ILE A 27 -8.36 -8.37 -11.90
CA ILE A 27 -7.04 -7.94 -12.41
C ILE A 27 -6.43 -9.04 -13.28
N ALA A 28 -6.45 -10.29 -12.81
CA ALA A 28 -5.89 -11.42 -13.54
C ALA A 28 -6.59 -11.67 -14.88
N ASN A 29 -7.91 -11.46 -14.92
CA ASN A 29 -8.71 -11.65 -16.14
C ASN A 29 -8.63 -10.45 -17.10
N GLY A 30 -7.97 -9.34 -16.72
CA GLY A 30 -7.90 -8.13 -17.53
C GLY A 30 -9.20 -7.32 -17.60
N GLU A 31 -10.16 -7.60 -16.71
CA GLU A 31 -11.46 -6.92 -16.63
C GLU A 31 -11.43 -5.73 -15.65
N ALA A 32 -10.33 -5.56 -14.91
CA ALA A 32 -10.18 -4.49 -13.95
C ALA A 32 -10.17 -3.12 -14.62
N THR A 33 -11.06 -2.24 -14.18
CA THR A 33 -11.04 -0.82 -14.58
C THR A 33 -9.98 -0.05 -13.81
N ALA A 34 -9.69 1.18 -14.25
CA ALA A 34 -8.82 2.09 -13.49
C ALA A 34 -9.32 2.35 -12.05
N ALA A 35 -10.64 2.34 -11.85
CA ALA A 35 -11.25 2.45 -10.53
C ALA A 35 -10.97 1.21 -9.67
N ASP A 36 -11.12 0.00 -10.23
CA ASP A 36 -10.80 -1.25 -9.52
C ASP A 36 -9.31 -1.28 -9.10
N LEU A 37 -8.40 -0.85 -9.98
CA LEU A 37 -6.97 -0.77 -9.69
C LEU A 37 -6.65 0.25 -8.59
N ALA A 38 -7.33 1.40 -8.58
CA ALA A 38 -7.18 2.39 -7.53
C ALA A 38 -7.65 1.86 -6.17
N VAL A 39 -8.78 1.14 -6.15
CA VAL A 39 -9.31 0.47 -4.96
C VAL A 39 -8.36 -0.62 -4.47
N ALA A 40 -7.85 -1.47 -5.36
CA ALA A 40 -6.89 -2.52 -5.00
C ALA A 40 -5.62 -1.94 -4.38
N ARG A 41 -5.06 -0.87 -4.98
CA ARG A 41 -3.90 -0.17 -4.41
C ARG A 41 -4.21 0.37 -3.01
N GLN A 42 -5.38 0.96 -2.80
CA GLN A 42 -5.77 1.52 -1.50
C GLN A 42 -5.99 0.41 -0.47
N PHE A 43 -6.67 -0.68 -0.85
CA PHE A 43 -6.88 -1.84 -0.02
C PHE A 43 -5.55 -2.43 0.48
N LEU A 44 -4.55 -2.54 -0.38
CA LEU A 44 -3.21 -3.00 0.01
C LEU A 44 -2.54 -2.03 1.01
N LYS A 45 -2.60 -0.71 0.76
CA LYS A 45 -2.05 0.31 1.66
C LYS A 45 -2.72 0.30 3.04
N ASP A 46 -4.05 0.25 3.08
CA ASP A 46 -4.83 0.27 4.32
C ASP A 46 -4.55 -0.97 5.19
N ASN A 47 -4.10 -2.05 4.57
CA ASN A 47 -3.72 -3.29 5.25
C ASN A 47 -2.19 -3.45 5.40
N GLY A 48 -1.41 -2.39 5.19
CA GLY A 48 0.03 -2.37 5.43
C GLY A 48 0.88 -3.14 4.41
N ILE A 49 0.27 -3.58 3.30
CA ILE A 49 0.96 -4.17 2.15
C ILE A 49 1.34 -3.01 1.22
N ASP A 50 2.28 -2.18 1.68
CA ASP A 50 2.87 -1.11 0.89
C ASP A 50 4.32 -1.47 0.55
N ALA A 51 4.74 -1.12 -0.67
CA ALA A 51 6.13 -1.25 -1.10
C ALA A 51 6.96 -0.08 -0.55
N ILE A 52 6.81 0.25 0.73
CA ILE A 52 7.66 1.25 1.39
C ILE A 52 8.88 0.50 1.91
N PRO A 53 10.11 0.89 1.51
CA PRO A 53 11.32 0.41 2.14
C PRO A 53 11.27 0.77 3.63
N ARG A 54 10.89 -0.19 4.48
CA ARG A 54 10.96 -0.04 5.93
C ARG A 54 12.22 -0.73 6.43
N LYS A 55 12.91 -0.10 7.39
CA LYS A 55 14.05 -0.71 8.08
C LYS A 55 13.68 -2.10 8.61
N GLY A 56 14.50 -3.10 8.29
CA GLY A 56 14.28 -4.51 8.67
C GLY A 56 13.41 -5.31 7.69
N THR A 57 13.09 -4.77 6.51
CA THR A 57 12.53 -5.52 5.38
C THR A 57 13.60 -5.71 4.31
N GLY A 58 13.53 -6.78 3.49
CA GLY A 58 14.52 -7.01 2.43
C GLY A 58 14.63 -5.87 1.40
N LEU A 59 13.57 -5.05 1.26
CA LEU A 59 13.62 -3.82 0.45
C LEU A 59 14.34 -2.68 1.17
N GLY A 60 14.20 -2.56 2.49
CA GLY A 60 14.96 -1.61 3.32
C GLY A 60 16.46 -1.93 3.32
N ASP A 61 16.82 -3.21 3.48
CA ASP A 61 18.22 -3.65 3.43
C ASP A 61 18.86 -3.40 2.05
N LEU A 62 18.07 -3.55 0.98
CA LEU A 62 18.50 -3.22 -0.37
C LEU A 62 18.74 -1.71 -0.52
N VAL A 63 17.83 -0.86 -0.01
CA VAL A 63 18.01 0.60 -0.02
C VAL A 63 19.26 1.01 0.77
N ASP A 64 19.48 0.44 1.95
CA ASP A 64 20.67 0.69 2.78
C ASP A 64 21.98 0.23 2.09
N SER A 65 21.90 -0.75 1.18
CA SER A 65 23.05 -1.25 0.41
C SER A 65 23.40 -0.43 -0.83
N LEU A 66 22.51 0.48 -1.25
CA LEU A 66 22.74 1.31 -2.43
C LEU A 66 23.61 2.52 -2.07
N PRO A 67 24.64 2.85 -2.86
CA PRO A 67 25.56 3.97 -2.59
C PRO A 67 24.94 5.31 -3.03
N PHE A 68 23.70 5.60 -2.62
CA PHE A 68 23.08 6.90 -2.85
C PHE A 68 22.90 7.61 -1.51
N PRO A 69 23.26 8.91 -1.41
CA PRO A 69 22.96 9.67 -0.20
C PRO A 69 21.45 9.69 0.01
N ASP A 70 21.02 9.55 1.27
CA ASP A 70 19.62 9.59 1.67
C ASP A 70 18.91 10.76 0.99
N ALA A 71 17.77 10.49 0.33
CA ALA A 71 16.99 11.50 -0.38
C ALA A 71 16.35 12.56 0.55
N ASP A 72 16.73 12.57 1.83
CA ASP A 72 16.41 13.60 2.81
C ASP A 72 17.43 14.77 2.81
N GLY A 73 18.38 14.76 1.87
CA GLY A 73 19.50 15.71 1.79
C GLY A 73 19.55 16.62 0.55
N VAL A 74 18.51 16.71 -0.29
CA VAL A 74 18.46 17.76 -1.33
C VAL A 74 18.06 19.10 -0.69
N ALA A 75 18.90 19.56 0.23
CA ALA A 75 18.93 20.95 0.62
C ALA A 75 19.28 21.78 -0.62
N ASP A 76 18.40 22.73 -0.88
CA ASP A 76 18.32 23.72 -1.94
C ASP A 76 19.58 24.64 -1.96
N GLU A 77 20.79 24.10 -2.16
CA GLU A 77 22.04 24.90 -2.08
C GLU A 77 22.57 25.41 -3.44
N ASP A 78 22.04 24.95 -4.58
CA ASP A 78 22.56 25.33 -5.90
C ASP A 78 21.84 26.51 -6.59
N ARG A 79 21.19 27.41 -5.82
CA ARG A 79 20.58 28.65 -6.38
C ARG A 79 20.99 29.96 -5.71
N LYS A 80 22.23 30.03 -5.23
CA LYS A 80 22.93 31.31 -5.08
C LYS A 80 24.29 31.24 -5.75
N LEU A 81 24.40 31.83 -6.96
CA LEU A 81 25.55 32.56 -7.51
C LEU A 81 25.52 32.55 -9.05
N ASN A 82 24.73 33.45 -9.65
CA ASN A 82 25.16 34.54 -10.56
C ASN A 82 23.93 35.27 -11.12
#